data_AF-A0A6G5A1Q3-F1
#
_entry.id   AF-A0A6G5A1Q3-F1
#
_cell.length_a   1.000
_cell.length_b   1.000
_cell.length_c   1.000
_cell.angle_alpha   90.00
_cell.angle_beta   90.00
_cell.angle_gamma   90.00
#
_symmetry.space_group_name_H-M   'P 1'
#
loop_
_entity.id
_entity.type
_entity.pdbx_description
1 polymer ?
#
loop_
_entity_poly.entity_id
_entity_poly.type
_entity_poly.pdbx_seq_one_letter_code
_entity_poly.pdbx_strand_id
1 'polypeptide(L)'
;MTLHSVLMAVFIVTCFVTIESKFPLIGKQAYNIRKFLSTDEPLWTFYTTGPTRRTCEVDLIKDLTKVSVYFTRIFFDGTAR
;
A
#
# COMPACT_ATOMS: atom_id res chain seq x y z
N MET A 1 -39.20 2.01 -26.76
CA MET A 1 -37.73 2.21 -26.61
C MET A 1 -37.16 2.40 -28.00
N THR A 2 -36.55 3.54 -28.28
CA THR A 2 -36.04 3.83 -29.64
C THR A 2 -34.71 3.11 -29.87
N LEU A 3 -34.42 2.72 -31.12
CA LEU A 3 -33.17 2.04 -31.50
C LEU A 3 -31.92 2.78 -30.98
N HIS A 4 -31.99 4.11 -30.93
CA HIS A 4 -30.95 4.98 -30.39
C HIS A 4 -30.69 4.74 -28.89
N SER A 5 -31.75 4.57 -28.08
CA SER A 5 -31.60 4.28 -26.64
C SER A 5 -30.95 2.92 -26.40
N VAL A 6 -31.22 1.93 -27.25
CA VAL A 6 -30.61 0.59 -27.15
C VAL A 6 -29.13 0.66 -27.55
N LEU A 7 -28.80 1.38 -28.64
CA LEU A 7 -27.42 1.54 -29.10
C LEU A 7 -26.55 2.23 -28.04
N MET A 8 -27.08 3.28 -27.41
CA MET A 8 -26.38 4.00 -26.33
C MET A 8 -26.19 3.11 -25.09
N ALA A 9 -27.19 2.31 -24.73
CA ALA A 9 -27.06 1.37 -23.62
C ALA A 9 -25.98 0.30 -23.89
N VAL A 10 -25.93 -0.24 -25.11
CA VAL A 10 -24.90 -1.21 -25.52
C VAL A 10 -23.51 -0.57 -25.48
N PHE A 11 -23.36 0.66 -26.00
CA PHE A 11 -22.09 1.38 -26.00
C PHE A 11 -21.59 1.69 -24.58
N ILE A 12 -22.50 2.06 -23.67
CA ILE A 12 -22.18 2.30 -22.27
C ILE A 12 -21.70 1.00 -21.62
N VAL A 13 -22.41 -0.11 -21.81
CA VAL A 13 -22.03 -1.42 -21.25
C VAL A 13 -20.68 -1.89 -21.79
N THR A 14 -20.40 -1.75 -23.08
CA THR A 14 -19.10 -2.13 -23.65
C THR A 14 -17.96 -1.23 -23.17
N CYS A 15 -18.20 0.08 -23.02
CA CYS A 15 -17.24 0.99 -22.39
C CYS A 15 -16.95 0.59 -20.94
N PHE A 16 -17.95 0.29 -20.12
CA PHE A 16 -17.73 -0.14 -18.73
C PHE A 16 -16.95 -1.46 -18.65
N VAL A 17 -17.26 -2.45 -19.50
CA VAL A 17 -16.54 -3.74 -19.55
C VAL A 17 -15.08 -3.58 -20.00
N THR A 18 -14.80 -2.62 -20.90
CA THR A 18 -13.43 -2.33 -21.35
C THR A 18 -12.60 -1.52 -20.34
N ILE A 19 -13.25 -0.78 -19.44
CA ILE A 19 -12.59 -0.04 -18.36
C ILE A 19 -12.15 -0.99 -17.24
N GLU A 20 -12.98 -1.97 -16.88
CA GLU A 20 -12.64 -3.01 -15.88
C GLU A 20 -11.48 -3.93 -16.33
N SER A 21 -11.32 -4.15 -17.64
CA SER A 21 -10.28 -5.03 -18.20
C SER A 21 -8.95 -4.34 -18.52
N LYS A 22 -8.85 -3.02 -18.28
CA LYS A 22 -7.60 -2.26 -18.42
C LYS A 22 -7.09 -1.73 -17.08
N PHE A 23 -7.32 -2.44 -15.97
CA PHE A 23 -6.35 -2.34 -14.88
C PHE A 23 -5.02 -2.80 -15.48
N PRO A 24 -4.01 -1.91 -15.58
CA PRO A 24 -2.74 -2.36 -16.06
C PRO A 24 -2.26 -3.39 -15.04
N LEU A 25 -2.22 -4.65 -15.48
CA LEU A 25 -1.24 -5.62 -15.04
C LEU A 25 0.16 -5.10 -15.41
N ILE A 26 0.50 -3.86 -15.00
CA ILE A 26 1.88 -3.50 -14.68
C ILE A 26 2.19 -4.49 -13.58
N GLY A 27 2.87 -5.57 -13.97
CA GLY A 27 3.11 -6.72 -13.14
C GLY A 27 3.50 -6.25 -11.76
N LYS A 28 2.61 -6.47 -10.78
CA LYS A 28 2.96 -6.28 -9.38
C LYS A 28 4.10 -7.23 -9.15
N GLN A 29 5.34 -6.73 -9.25
CA GLN A 29 6.48 -7.46 -8.78
C GLN A 29 6.14 -7.83 -7.33
N ALA A 30 5.99 -9.11 -7.06
CA ALA A 30 5.69 -9.59 -5.74
C ALA A 30 6.90 -9.27 -4.87
N TYR A 31 6.84 -8.16 -4.13
CA TYR A 31 7.91 -7.78 -3.22
C TYR A 31 7.93 -8.75 -2.05
N ASN A 32 9.12 -9.29 -1.76
CA ASN A 32 9.29 -10.19 -0.65
C ASN A 32 9.51 -9.37 0.63
N ILE A 33 8.43 -9.16 1.39
CA ILE A 33 8.48 -8.44 2.66
C ILE A 33 9.45 -9.08 3.67
N ARG A 34 9.61 -10.41 3.63
CA ARG A 34 10.55 -11.12 4.49
C ARG A 34 11.99 -10.74 4.18
N LYS A 35 12.32 -10.50 2.91
CA LYS A 35 13.67 -10.02 2.52
C LYS A 35 13.94 -8.63 3.09
N PHE A 36 12.94 -7.76 3.12
CA PHE A 36 13.07 -6.41 3.68
C PHE A 36 13.20 -6.41 5.21
N LEU A 37 12.38 -7.22 5.90
CA LEU A 37 12.36 -7.31 7.36
C LEU A 37 13.48 -8.18 7.95
N SER A 38 14.14 -8.99 7.13
CA SER A 38 15.27 -9.84 7.54
C SER A 38 16.56 -9.02 7.59
N THR A 39 16.63 -8.09 8.53
CA THR A 39 17.78 -7.24 8.79
C THR A 39 18.06 -7.17 10.30
N ASP A 40 19.34 -7.06 10.65
CA ASP A 40 19.78 -6.79 12.02
C ASP A 40 19.81 -5.27 12.31
N GLU A 41 19.61 -4.45 11.28
CA GLU A 41 19.60 -2.99 11.39
C GLU A 41 18.20 -2.44 11.73
N PRO A 42 18.12 -1.37 12.55
CA PRO A 42 16.87 -0.65 12.77
C PRO A 42 16.29 -0.06 11.48
N LEU A 43 14.97 -0.16 11.30
CA LEU A 43 14.28 0.41 10.16
C LEU A 43 13.80 1.83 10.49
N TRP A 44 14.45 2.83 9.91
CA TRP A 44 14.13 4.25 10.12
C TRP A 44 13.14 4.79 9.09
N THR A 45 12.15 5.54 9.56
CA THR A 45 11.23 6.30 8.68
C THR A 45 11.76 7.71 8.47
N PHE A 46 12.28 7.99 7.26
CA PHE A 46 12.78 9.32 6.88
C PHE A 46 11.72 10.20 6.24
N TYR A 47 10.88 9.63 5.38
CA TYR A 47 9.83 10.34 4.64
C TYR A 47 8.50 9.61 4.79
N THR A 48 7.44 10.37 5.02
CA THR A 48 6.07 9.86 5.08
C THR A 48 5.11 10.91 4.57
N THR A 49 4.08 10.48 3.84
CA THR A 49 2.97 11.34 3.39
C THR A 49 1.83 11.39 4.40
N GLY A 50 1.89 10.57 5.45
CA GLY A 50 0.86 10.55 6.50
C GLY A 50 0.96 11.80 7.39
N PRO A 51 -0.17 12.28 7.96
CA PRO A 51 -0.13 13.33 8.96
C PRO A 51 0.51 12.78 10.24
N THR A 52 1.70 13.26 10.60
CA THR A 52 2.40 12.81 11.81
C THR A 52 2.98 14.00 12.60
N ARG A 53 2.75 13.97 13.93
CA ARG A 53 3.45 14.81 14.91
C ARG A 53 4.69 14.11 15.48
N ARG A 54 4.90 12.83 15.12
CA ARG A 54 5.96 11.96 15.60
C ARG A 54 7.19 12.15 14.72
N THR A 55 8.35 12.34 15.33
CA THR A 55 9.65 12.38 14.64
C THR A 55 10.52 11.22 15.07
N CYS A 56 11.62 10.97 14.36
CA CYS A 56 12.58 9.92 14.69
C CYS A 56 11.92 8.52 14.85
N GLU A 57 10.95 8.20 13.99
CA GLU A 57 10.27 6.91 14.03
C GLU A 57 11.20 5.80 13.55
N VAL A 58 11.39 4.80 14.41
CA VAL A 58 12.25 3.65 14.17
C VAL A 58 11.56 2.36 14.60
N ASP A 59 11.65 1.34 13.76
CA ASP A 59 11.17 0.00 14.03
C ASP A 59 12.32 -0.97 14.31
N LEU A 60 12.23 -1.66 15.43
CA LEU A 60 13.17 -2.70 15.86
C LEU A 60 12.49 -4.06 15.73
N ILE A 61 12.91 -4.86 14.75
CA ILE A 61 12.38 -6.22 14.57
C ILE A 61 12.84 -7.09 15.76
N LYS A 62 11.90 -7.83 16.34
CA LYS A 62 12.13 -8.74 17.47
C LYS A 62 12.11 -10.20 17.04
N ASP A 63 11.14 -10.55 16.21
CA ASP A 63 11.01 -11.88 15.64
C ASP A 63 10.25 -11.83 14.30
N LEU A 64 10.61 -12.74 13.40
CA LEU A 64 10.04 -12.84 12.05
C LEU A 64 9.75 -14.30 11.73
N THR A 65 8.49 -14.67 11.82
CA THR A 65 8.02 -16.02 11.47
C THR A 65 7.62 -16.10 9.99
N LYS A 66 7.13 -17.26 9.55
CA LYS A 66 6.56 -17.42 8.20
C LYS A 66 5.32 -16.56 7.96
N VAL A 67 4.58 -16.20 9.01
CA VAL A 67 3.25 -15.59 8.91
C VAL A 67 3.07 -14.34 9.77
N SER A 68 4.06 -14.00 10.60
CA SER A 68 3.98 -12.88 11.54
C SER A 68 5.31 -12.16 11.68
N VAL A 69 5.24 -10.88 12.03
CA VAL A 69 6.38 -10.06 12.46
C VAL A 69 6.05 -9.48 13.83
N TYR A 70 7.00 -9.58 14.75
CA TYR A 70 6.97 -8.92 16.04
C TYR A 70 8.05 -7.84 16.03
N PHE A 71 7.67 -6.61 16.38
CA PHE A 71 8.58 -5.47 16.37
C PHE A 71 8.22 -4.46 17.46
N THR A 72 9.17 -3.61 17.81
CA THR A 72 8.97 -2.48 18.70
C THR A 72 9.14 -1.19 17.91
N ARG A 73 8.10 -0.35 17.89
CA ARG A 73 8.15 0.97 17.29
C ARG A 73 8.45 2.03 18.34
N ILE A 74 9.47 2.84 18.09
CA ILE A 74 9.87 3.96 18.95
C ILE A 74 9.77 5.24 18.12
N PHE A 75 9.30 6.32 18.74
CA PHE A 75 9.24 7.64 18.12
C PHE A 75 9.38 8.73 19.17
N PHE A 76 9.80 9.92 18.75
CA PHE A 76 9.78 11.12 19.57
C PHE A 76 8.44 11.84 19.40
N ASP A 77 7.72 12.05 20.50
CA ASP A 77 6.35 12.61 20.50
C ASP A 77 6.33 14.15 20.47
N GLY A 78 7.49 14.82 20.45
CA GLY A 78 7.55 16.29 20.36
C GLY A 78 7.02 17.05 21.59
N THR A 79 6.48 16.35 22.59
CA THR A 79 6.04 16.90 23.87
C THR A 79 7.26 17.15 24.76
N ALA A 80 7.96 18.26 24.50
CA ALA A 80 8.84 18.85 25.50
C ALA A 80 7.99 19.23 26.73
N ARG A 81 8.37 18.72 27.90
CA ARG A 81 7.86 19.23 29.18
C ARG A 81 8.50 20.58 29.51
#